data_AF-A0A7S2KKX3-F1
#
_entry.id   AF-A0A7S2KKX3-F1
#
_cell.length_a   1.000
_cell.length_b   1.000
_cell.length_c   1.000
_cell.angle_alpha   90.00
_cell.angle_beta   90.00
_cell.angle_gamma   90.00
#
_symmetry.space_group_name_H-M   'P 1'
#
loop_
_entity.id
_entity.type
_entity.pdbx_description
1 polymer ?
#
loop_
_entity_poly.entity_id
_entity_poly.type
_entity_poly.pdbx_seq_one_letter_code
_entity_poly.pdbx_strand_id
1 'polypeptide(L)'
;SHKNDESDNDVYKRRKTPAHLMRLRVPKLRAMFAMRACRGSIMIGKGLTKAKMLKLVRNMGTMDQPWNCPHGRPTMRHLFHMVPLKELHERKCQGDETRKKS
;
A
#
# COMPACT_ATOMS: atom_id res chain seq x y z
N SER A 1 15.66 -48.62 29.30
CA SER A 1 16.84 -47.76 29.09
C SER A 1 16.52 -46.83 27.93
N HIS A 2 16.04 -45.62 28.22
CA HIS A 2 16.90 -44.44 28.43
C HIS A 2 17.58 -44.03 27.13
N LYS A 3 17.47 -42.81 26.59
CA LYS A 3 16.87 -41.51 26.94
C LYS A 3 16.75 -40.77 25.58
N ASN A 4 15.63 -40.11 25.28
CA ASN A 4 15.45 -38.65 25.38
C ASN A 4 16.73 -37.83 25.12
N ASP A 5 16.70 -37.03 24.06
CA ASP A 5 17.31 -35.71 23.94
C ASP A 5 16.39 -34.97 22.94
N GLU A 6 15.29 -34.31 23.29
CA GLU A 6 15.10 -33.17 24.20
C GLU A 6 16.08 -32.00 23.97
N SER A 7 15.49 -30.80 23.88
CA SER A 7 16.11 -29.50 23.60
C SER A 7 16.49 -29.30 22.12
N ASP A 8 16.08 -28.26 21.41
CA ASP A 8 15.76 -26.92 21.90
C ASP A 8 15.15 -26.12 20.74
N ASN A 9 13.92 -25.64 20.91
CA ASN A 9 13.52 -24.26 20.58
C ASN A 9 12.00 -24.15 20.66
N ASP A 10 11.54 -23.97 21.89
CA ASP A 10 10.19 -23.58 22.27
C ASP A 10 9.88 -22.13 21.88
N VAL A 11 10.09 -21.75 20.61
CA VAL A 11 9.88 -20.38 20.09
C VAL A 11 8.78 -20.34 19.02
N TYR A 12 8.43 -21.49 18.42
CA TYR A 12 7.38 -21.60 17.41
C TYR A 12 6.06 -22.21 17.92
N LYS A 13 5.72 -22.04 19.22
CA LYS A 13 4.34 -22.22 19.70
C LYS A 13 3.44 -21.10 19.17
N ARG A 14 3.29 -21.06 17.84
CA ARG A 14 2.24 -20.33 17.13
C ARG A 14 0.93 -20.96 17.59
N ARG A 15 0.20 -20.26 18.47
CA ARG A 15 -1.15 -20.66 18.91
C ARG A 15 -1.93 -21.13 17.67
N LYS A 16 -2.18 -22.44 17.56
CA LYS A 16 -2.95 -23.05 16.46
C LYS A 16 -4.39 -22.58 16.62
N THR A 17 -4.72 -21.38 16.14
CA THR A 17 -6.10 -21.01 15.94
C THR A 17 -6.63 -21.92 14.82
N PRO A 18 -7.73 -22.68 15.05
CA PRO A 18 -8.27 -23.55 14.03
C PRO A 18 -8.62 -22.71 12.80
N ALA A 19 -8.24 -23.16 11.60
CA ALA A 19 -8.43 -22.43 10.34
C ALA A 19 -9.87 -21.95 10.12
N HIS A 20 -10.84 -22.65 10.73
CA HIS A 20 -12.25 -22.28 10.80
C HIS A 20 -12.53 -20.90 11.45
N LEU A 21 -11.78 -20.50 12.49
CA LEU A 21 -11.97 -19.20 13.16
C LEU A 21 -11.28 -18.04 12.44
N MET A 22 -10.44 -18.32 11.44
CA MET A 22 -9.59 -17.34 10.76
C MET A 22 -10.38 -16.33 9.89
N ARG A 23 -11.68 -16.53 9.67
CA ARG A 23 -12.49 -15.65 8.80
C ARG A 23 -13.92 -15.45 9.31
N LEU A 24 -14.10 -15.05 10.57
CA LEU A 24 -15.38 -14.51 11.02
C LEU A 24 -15.66 -13.20 10.27
N ARG A 25 -16.38 -13.29 9.13
CA ARG A 25 -16.86 -12.13 8.37
C ARG A 25 -18.10 -11.57 9.05
N VAL A 26 -17.89 -10.80 10.12
CA VAL A 26 -18.98 -10.07 10.78
C VAL A 26 -19.17 -8.71 10.09
N PRO A 27 -20.25 -8.49 9.31
CA PRO A 27 -20.39 -7.26 8.51
C PRO A 27 -20.47 -6.00 9.36
N LYS A 28 -21.15 -6.07 10.51
CA LYS A 28 -21.27 -4.97 11.46
C LYS A 28 -19.91 -4.52 11.99
N LEU A 29 -19.05 -5.46 12.38
CA LEU A 29 -17.71 -5.15 12.88
C LEU A 29 -16.84 -4.49 11.79
N ARG A 30 -16.91 -4.99 10.55
CA ARG A 30 -16.22 -4.37 9.41
C ARG A 30 -16.69 -2.93 9.18
N ALA A 31 -18.00 -2.68 9.23
CA ALA A 31 -18.55 -1.34 9.10
C ALA A 31 -18.09 -0.41 10.23
N MET A 32 -18.06 -0.88 11.47
CA MET A 32 -17.55 -0.10 12.60
C MET A 32 -16.07 0.27 12.43
N PHE A 33 -15.24 -0.66 12.00
CA PHE A 33 -13.82 -0.36 11.72
C PHE A 33 -13.66 0.61 10.55
N ALA A 34 -14.44 0.45 9.47
CA ALA A 34 -14.42 1.38 8.35
C ALA A 34 -14.80 2.80 8.78
N MET A 35 -15.87 2.97 9.56
CA MET A 35 -16.29 4.27 10.09
C MET A 35 -15.23 4.90 10.99
N ARG A 36 -14.64 4.12 11.90
CA ARG A 36 -13.60 4.60 12.82
C ARG A 36 -12.35 5.03 12.06
N ALA A 37 -11.92 4.27 11.05
CA ALA A 37 -10.82 4.64 10.18
C ALA A 37 -11.11 5.94 9.42
N CYS A 38 -12.32 6.10 8.86
CA CYS A 38 -12.67 7.31 8.12
C CYS A 38 -12.76 8.57 8.99
N ARG A 39 -13.36 8.46 10.18
CA ARG A 39 -13.43 9.60 11.11
C ARG A 39 -12.07 9.94 11.74
N GLY A 40 -11.18 8.95 11.87
CA GLY A 40 -9.80 9.16 12.35
C GLY A 40 -8.83 9.61 11.25
N SER A 41 -9.24 9.60 9.98
CA SER A 41 -8.38 9.99 8.86
C SER A 41 -8.21 11.50 8.78
N ILE A 42 -7.20 11.93 8.02
CA ILE A 42 -6.97 13.35 7.75
C ILE A 42 -8.05 13.85 6.78
N MET A 43 -8.69 14.96 7.16
CA MET A 43 -9.71 15.61 6.34
C MET A 43 -9.10 16.39 5.18
N ILE A 44 -9.82 16.44 4.06
CA ILE A 44 -9.49 17.32 2.94
C ILE A 44 -9.53 18.78 3.43
N GLY A 45 -8.59 19.59 2.94
CA GLY A 45 -8.42 20.99 3.37
C GLY A 45 -7.59 21.17 4.64
N LYS A 46 -7.21 20.09 5.35
CA LYS A 46 -6.32 20.18 6.51
C LYS A 46 -4.87 20.43 6.07
N GLY A 47 -4.30 21.54 6.51
CA GLY A 47 -2.88 21.84 6.32
C GLY A 47 -1.96 20.79 6.96
N LEU A 48 -0.95 20.34 6.22
CA LEU A 48 -0.01 19.29 6.63
C LEU A 48 1.44 19.76 6.46
N THR A 49 2.29 19.41 7.42
CA THR A 49 3.74 19.61 7.27
C THR A 49 4.34 18.52 6.37
N LYS A 50 5.48 18.82 5.74
CA LYS A 50 6.20 17.86 4.87
C LYS A 50 6.52 16.55 5.58
N ALA A 51 6.93 16.60 6.85
CA ALA A 51 7.20 15.42 7.66
C ALA A 51 5.95 14.54 7.84
N LYS A 52 4.76 15.13 8.07
CA LYS A 52 3.51 14.39 8.19
C LYS A 52 3.11 13.75 6.86
N MET A 53 3.24 14.48 5.75
CA MET A 53 2.97 13.94 4.41
C MET A 53 3.85 12.72 4.10
N LEU A 54 5.16 12.81 4.36
CA LEU A 54 6.09 11.70 4.16
C LEU A 54 5.73 10.49 5.03
N LYS A 55 5.38 10.70 6.30
CA LYS A 55 4.97 9.62 7.20
C LYS A 55 3.74 8.88 6.67
N LEU A 56 2.76 9.58 6.12
CA LEU A 56 1.56 8.96 5.54
C LEU A 56 1.91 8.05 4.36
N VAL A 57 2.71 8.55 3.41
CA VAL A 57 3.11 7.78 2.24
C VAL A 57 3.94 6.55 2.63
N ARG A 58 4.86 6.69 3.59
CA ARG A 58 5.65 5.56 4.11
C ARG A 58 4.79 4.51 4.79
N ASN A 59 3.84 4.93 5.63
CA ASN A 59 2.91 4.01 6.27
C ASN A 59 2.05 3.24 5.25
N MET A 60 1.64 3.86 4.15
CA MET A 60 0.94 3.15 3.08
C MET A 60 1.83 2.11 2.40
N GLY A 61 3.13 2.37 2.29
CA GLY A 61 4.11 1.42 1.73
C GLY A 61 4.29 0.13 2.55
N THR A 62 3.87 0.11 3.82
CA THR A 62 3.95 -1.08 4.69
C THR A 62 2.63 -1.85 4.80
N MET A 63 1.56 -1.38 4.16
CA MET A 63 0.25 -2.04 4.20
C MET A 63 0.11 -3.06 3.05
N ASP A 64 -0.67 -4.12 3.27
CA ASP A 64 -0.92 -5.13 2.23
C ASP A 64 -1.74 -4.61 1.05
N GLN A 65 -2.76 -3.77 1.32
CA GLN A 65 -3.70 -3.27 0.30
C GLN A 65 -3.93 -1.75 0.41
N PRO A 66 -2.91 -0.91 0.17
CA PRO A 66 -3.02 0.53 0.36
C PRO A 66 -3.81 1.26 -0.72
N TRP A 67 -4.18 0.62 -1.83
CA TRP A 67 -4.78 1.25 -3.02
C TRP A 67 -6.25 1.67 -2.84
N ASN A 68 -6.98 1.05 -1.92
CA ASN A 68 -8.39 1.35 -1.66
C ASN A 68 -8.62 1.59 -0.17
N CYS A 69 -9.45 2.59 0.14
CA CYS A 69 -9.95 2.77 1.50
C CYS A 69 -10.97 1.67 1.86
N PRO A 70 -11.35 1.48 3.14
CA PRO A 70 -12.30 0.42 3.53
C PRO A 70 -13.72 0.59 2.94
N HIS A 71 -14.00 1.74 2.31
CA HIS A 71 -15.24 2.02 1.58
C HIS A 71 -15.09 1.87 0.05
N GLY A 72 -13.91 1.48 -0.45
CA GLY A 72 -13.64 1.28 -1.87
C GLY A 72 -13.21 2.52 -2.66
N ARG A 73 -12.90 3.65 -2.01
CA ARG A 73 -12.36 4.83 -2.70
C ARG A 73 -10.86 4.66 -2.95
N PRO A 74 -10.35 5.03 -4.14
CA PRO A 74 -8.92 4.94 -4.42
C PRO A 74 -8.15 5.93 -3.54
N THR A 75 -7.01 5.50 -3.00
CA THR A 75 -6.16 6.32 -2.12
C THR A 75 -5.08 7.10 -2.87
N MET A 76 -4.55 6.53 -3.95
CA MET A 76 -3.47 7.08 -4.79
C MET A 76 -3.72 6.75 -6.26
N ARG A 77 -3.23 7.60 -7.16
CA ARG A 77 -3.26 7.38 -8.60
C ARG A 77 -1.94 7.80 -9.23
N HIS A 78 -1.49 7.04 -10.22
CA HIS A 78 -0.38 7.43 -11.07
C HIS A 78 -0.84 8.56 -12.00
N LEU A 79 -0.13 9.69 -12.02
CA LEU A 79 -0.51 10.84 -12.83
C LEU A 79 0.06 10.76 -14.25
N PHE A 80 1.37 10.58 -14.38
CA PHE A 80 2.04 10.48 -15.66
C PHE A 80 3.41 9.81 -15.51
N HIS A 81 3.86 9.18 -16.59
CA HIS A 81 5.20 8.60 -16.65
C HIS A 81 6.19 9.69 -17.07
N MET A 82 7.19 9.95 -16.22
CA MET A 82 8.27 10.85 -16.59
C MET A 82 9.24 10.10 -17.52
N VAL A 83 9.26 10.51 -18.79
CA VAL A 83 10.30 10.07 -19.74
C VAL A 83 11.57 10.88 -19.49
N PRO A 84 12.77 10.25 -19.51
CA PRO A 84 14.02 10.96 -19.38
C PRO A 84 14.14 12.10 -20.38
N LEU A 85 14.63 13.25 -19.94
CA LEU A 85 14.81 14.43 -20.80
C LEU A 85 15.69 14.14 -22.03
N LYS A 86 16.64 13.22 -21.91
CA LYS A 86 17.48 12.75 -23.02
C LYS A 86 16.63 12.11 -24.13
N GLU A 87 15.69 11.25 -23.75
CA GLU A 87 14.77 10.59 -24.69
C GLU A 87 13.77 11.58 -25.32
N LEU A 88 13.36 12.61 -24.58
CA LEU A 88 12.53 13.69 -25.11
C LEU A 88 13.28 14.56 -26.14
N HIS A 89 14.60 14.74 -25.99
CA HIS A 89 15.43 15.44 -26.95
C HIS A 89 15.56 14.63 -28.26
N GLU A 90 15.82 13.32 -28.16
CA GLU A 90 15.94 12.43 -29.31
C GLU A 90 14.64 12.34 -30.13
N ARG A 91 13.48 12.27 -29.45
CA ARG A 91 12.16 12.28 -30.12
C ARG A 91 11.88 13.60 -30.86
N LYS A 92 12.39 14.74 -30.38
CA LYS A 92 12.26 16.02 -31.09
C LYS A 92 13.10 16.06 -32.36
N CYS A 93 14.34 15.58 -32.30
CA CYS A 93 15.24 15.57 -33.47
C CYS A 93 14.73 14.66 -34.59
N GLN A 94 14.11 13.52 -34.27
CA GLN A 94 13.53 12.62 -35.28
C GLN A 94 12.20 13.15 -35.86
N GLY A 95 11.39 13.87 -35.07
CA GLY A 95 10.15 14.48 -35.55
C GLY A 95 10.38 15.63 -36.55
N ASP A 96 11.44 16.43 -36.36
CA ASP A 96 11.80 17.50 -37.29
C ASP A 96 12.31 16.99 -38.65
N GLU A 97 12.88 15.78 -38.70
CA GLU A 97 13.30 15.15 -39.96
C GLU A 97 12.11 14.67 -40.80
N THR A 98 11.05 14.17 -40.15
CA THR A 98 9.82 13.73 -40.86
C THR A 98 8.96 14.89 -41.37
N ARG A 99 9.06 16.10 -40.77
CA ARG A 99 8.32 17.30 -41.21
C ARG A 99 9.00 18.05 -42.36
N LYS A 100 10.29 17.81 -42.62
CA LYS A 100 11.05 18.41 -43.74
C LYS A 100 10.98 17.59 -45.04
N LYS A 101 10.36 16.40 -45.02
CA LYS A 101 10.17 15.53 -46.21
C LYS A 101 8.75 15.55 -46.80
N SER A 102 7.87 16.42 -46.28
CA SER A 102 6.52 16.69 -46.80
C SER A 102 6.46 18.05 -47.46
#